data_AF-A0A836RRE8-F1
#
_entry.id   AF-A0A836RRE8-F1
#
_cell.length_a   1.000
_cell.length_b   1.000
_cell.length_c   1.000
_cell.angle_alpha   90.00
_cell.angle_beta   90.00
_cell.angle_gamma   90.00
#
_symmetry.space_group_name_H-M   'P 1'
#
loop_
_entity.id
_entity.type
_entity.pdbx_description
1 polymer ?
#
loop_
_entity_poly.entity_id
_entity_poly.type
_entity_poly.pdbx_seq_one_letter_code
_entity_poly.pdbx_strand_id
1 'polypeptide(L)'
;SLRRSRAGELKPLRMSWDTVKICIDFMSPAYAETAALMPGAVQDSGRRVCYRAASVEEAYRAMESMVYLGGFTALLTQQMR
;
A
#
# COMPACT_ATOMS: atom_id res chain seq x y z
N SER A 1 7.23 23.87 -1.40
CA SER A 1 7.81 22.58 -1.82
C SER A 1 8.58 22.70 -3.15
N LEU A 2 7.92 22.96 -4.29
CA LEU A 2 8.56 23.02 -5.63
C LEU A 2 9.73 24.01 -5.78
N ARG A 3 9.63 25.22 -5.21
CA ARG A 3 10.71 26.24 -5.26
C ARG A 3 12.03 25.74 -4.63
N ARG A 4 11.95 25.00 -3.52
CA ARG A 4 13.14 24.45 -2.83
C ARG A 4 13.75 23.25 -3.56
N SER A 5 12.93 22.45 -4.24
CA SER A 5 13.41 21.39 -5.14
C SER A 5 14.13 21.97 -6.36
N ARG A 6 13.57 23.02 -6.98
CA ARG A 6 14.23 23.72 -8.09
C ARG A 6 15.52 24.42 -7.69
N ALA A 7 15.62 24.87 -6.44
CA ALA A 7 16.84 25.43 -5.86
C ALA A 7 17.90 24.36 -5.49
N GLY A 8 17.64 23.06 -5.73
CA GLY A 8 18.56 21.98 -5.41
C GLY A 8 18.67 21.63 -3.92
N GLU A 9 17.90 22.32 -3.06
CA GLU A 9 17.90 22.10 -1.62
C GLU A 9 17.23 20.78 -1.23
N LEU A 10 16.29 20.30 -2.05
CA LEU A 10 15.64 19.00 -1.87
C LEU A 10 16.24 18.00 -2.87
N LYS A 11 17.00 17.05 -2.32
CA LYS A 11 17.52 15.92 -3.10
C LYS A 11 16.41 14.87 -3.28
N PRO A 12 16.24 14.29 -4.48
CA PRO A 12 15.34 13.17 -4.68
C PRO A 12 15.71 12.03 -3.75
N LEU A 13 14.70 11.39 -3.14
CA LEU A 13 14.90 10.14 -2.42
C LEU A 13 15.32 9.09 -3.45
N ARG A 14 16.61 8.76 -3.48
CA ARG A 14 17.12 7.71 -4.37
C ARG A 14 16.93 6.36 -3.68
N MET A 15 16.14 5.50 -4.31
CA MET A 15 15.97 4.12 -3.87
C MET A 15 16.97 3.27 -4.65
N SER A 16 17.86 2.57 -3.96
CA SER A 16 18.90 1.72 -4.57
C SER A 16 18.47 0.26 -4.70
N TRP A 17 17.20 -0.05 -4.44
CA TRP A 17 16.68 -1.41 -4.42
C TRP A 17 16.10 -1.78 -5.79
N ASP A 18 16.39 -3.00 -6.22
CA ASP A 18 15.87 -3.66 -7.42
C ASP A 18 14.46 -4.21 -7.23
N THR A 19 14.04 -4.39 -5.99
CA THR A 19 12.70 -4.81 -5.60
C THR A 19 12.23 -4.06 -4.36
N VAL A 20 10.93 -3.84 -4.26
CA VAL A 20 10.30 -3.11 -3.15
C VAL A 20 9.29 -4.04 -2.48
N LYS A 21 9.46 -4.30 -1.19
CA LYS A 21 8.42 -4.94 -0.38
C LYS A 21 7.60 -3.85 0.29
N ILE A 22 6.32 -3.79 -0.03
CA ILE A 22 5.36 -2.94 0.66
C ILE A 22 4.52 -3.78 1.61
N CYS A 23 4.29 -3.29 2.82
CA CYS A 23 3.41 -3.92 3.78
C CYS A 23 2.48 -2.87 4.38
N ILE A 24 1.20 -3.19 4.45
CA ILE A 24 0.16 -2.34 5.04
C ILE A 24 -0.37 -3.05 6.28
N ASP A 25 -0.33 -2.33 7.40
CA ASP A 25 -0.97 -2.75 8.65
C ASP A 25 -2.36 -2.12 8.71
N PHE A 26 -3.39 -2.95 8.53
CA PHE A 26 -4.78 -2.53 8.56
C PHE A 26 -5.32 -2.40 9.98
N MET A 27 -6.34 -1.55 10.15
CA MET A 27 -6.96 -1.33 11.46
C MET A 27 -7.69 -2.58 11.97
N SER A 28 -8.36 -3.32 11.08
CA SER A 28 -9.11 -4.54 11.41
C SER A 28 -8.64 -5.72 10.54
N PRO A 29 -8.79 -6.97 11.03
CA PRO A 29 -8.51 -8.17 10.22
C PRO A 29 -9.38 -8.25 8.96
N ALA A 30 -10.65 -7.86 9.05
CA ALA A 30 -11.58 -7.90 7.91
C ALA A 30 -11.10 -7.07 6.71
N TYR A 31 -10.43 -5.93 6.94
CA TYR A 31 -9.87 -5.11 5.86
C TYR A 31 -8.61 -5.74 5.28
N ALA A 32 -7.81 -6.42 6.10
CA ALA A 32 -6.63 -7.14 5.65
C ALA A 32 -7.03 -8.36 4.79
N GLU A 33 -8.07 -9.09 5.18
CA GLU A 33 -8.59 -10.24 4.43
C GLU A 33 -9.03 -9.84 3.02
N THR A 34 -9.76 -8.73 2.88
CA THR A 34 -10.19 -8.26 1.56
C THR A 34 -9.05 -7.65 0.74
N ALA A 35 -8.13 -6.92 1.38
CA ALA A 35 -6.92 -6.47 0.71
C ALA A 35 -6.05 -7.64 0.20
N ALA A 36 -6.02 -8.76 0.92
CA ALA A 36 -5.30 -9.98 0.54
C ALA A 36 -5.92 -10.71 -0.65
N LEU A 37 -7.12 -10.32 -1.12
CA LEU A 37 -7.68 -10.83 -2.38
C LEU A 37 -6.94 -10.30 -3.62
N MET A 38 -6.13 -9.25 -3.47
CA MET A 38 -5.28 -8.78 -4.56
C MET A 38 -4.26 -9.88 -4.95
N PRO A 39 -4.15 -10.26 -6.24
CA PRO A 39 -3.17 -11.24 -6.67
C PRO A 39 -1.74 -10.87 -6.28
N GLY A 40 -1.00 -11.83 -5.73
CA GLY A 40 0.38 -11.63 -5.26
C GLY A 40 0.50 -10.97 -3.88
N ALA A 41 -0.61 -10.53 -3.28
CA ALA A 41 -0.62 -10.10 -1.89
C ALA A 41 -0.52 -11.32 -0.95
N VAL A 42 0.19 -11.15 0.16
CA VAL A 42 0.34 -12.18 1.20
C VAL A 42 -0.01 -11.58 2.54
N GLN A 43 -0.95 -12.19 3.24
CA GLN A 43 -1.27 -11.83 4.63
C GLN A 43 -0.21 -12.43 5.56
N ASP A 44 0.70 -11.58 6.01
CA ASP A 44 1.87 -11.94 6.84
C ASP A 44 1.46 -12.12 8.32
N SER A 45 0.43 -11.40 8.76
CA SER A 45 -0.22 -11.60 10.05
C SER A 45 -1.68 -11.17 9.95
N GLY A 46 -2.51 -11.47 10.95
CA GLY A 46 -3.96 -11.25 10.89
C GLY A 46 -4.41 -9.86 10.43
N ARG A 47 -3.59 -8.81 10.58
CA ARG A 47 -3.89 -7.46 10.09
C ARG A 47 -2.89 -6.89 9.07
N ARG A 48 -1.86 -7.65 8.70
CA ARG A 48 -0.76 -7.16 7.86
C ARG A 48 -0.76 -7.86 6.53
N VAL A 49 -0.82 -7.08 5.46
CA VAL A 49 -0.72 -7.60 4.08
C VAL A 49 0.51 -7.02 3.40
N CYS A 50 1.30 -7.86 2.76
CA CYS A 50 2.51 -7.47 2.07
C CYS A 50 2.44 -7.83 0.58
N TYR A 51 3.15 -7.08 -0.25
CA TYR A 51 3.32 -7.32 -1.68
C TYR A 51 4.77 -7.04 -2.09
N ARG A 52 5.31 -7.85 -3.00
CA ARG A 52 6.66 -7.67 -3.54
C ARG A 52 6.56 -7.12 -4.97
N ALA A 53 7.00 -5.89 -5.15
CA ALA A 53 7.00 -5.18 -6.41
C ALA A 53 8.41 -5.11 -7.03
N ALA A 54 8.47 -5.07 -8.36
CA ALA A 54 9.71 -4.89 -9.13
C ALA A 54 10.12 -3.42 -9.26
N SER A 55 9.25 -2.48 -8.87
CA SER A 55 9.54 -1.04 -8.91
C SER A 55 8.74 -0.27 -7.86
N VAL A 56 9.16 0.97 -7.61
CA VAL A 56 8.43 1.90 -6.75
C VAL A 56 7.05 2.22 -7.33
N GLU A 57 6.96 2.37 -8.66
CA GLU A 57 5.69 2.64 -9.33
C GLU A 57 4.69 1.49 -9.14
N GLU A 58 5.14 0.25 -9.33
CA GLU A 58 4.31 -0.93 -9.06
C GLU A 58 3.94 -1.02 -7.57
N ALA A 59 4.88 -0.73 -6.66
CA ALA A 59 4.58 -0.72 -5.22
C ALA A 59 3.46 0.29 -4.86
N TYR A 60 3.45 1.46 -5.50
CA TYR A 60 2.37 2.45 -5.33
C TYR A 60 1.03 1.94 -5.87
N ARG A 61 1.00 1.33 -7.06
CA ARG A 61 -0.23 0.76 -7.63
C ARG A 61 -0.77 -0.40 -6.78
N ALA A 62 0.12 -1.25 -6.26
CA ALA A 62 -0.22 -2.34 -5.35
C ALA A 62 -0.77 -1.80 -4.02
N MET A 63 -0.15 -0.73 -3.49
CA MET A 63 -0.65 -0.04 -2.29
C MET A 63 -2.07 0.47 -2.49
N GLU A 64 -2.31 1.24 -3.56
CA GLU A 64 -3.63 1.80 -3.87
C GLU A 64 -4.67 0.69 -4.00
N SER A 65 -4.34 -0.37 -4.72
CA SER A 65 -5.24 -1.51 -4.92
C SER A 65 -5.61 -2.19 -3.59
N MET A 66 -4.63 -2.47 -2.73
CA MET A 66 -4.87 -3.03 -1.40
C MET A 66 -5.70 -2.09 -0.52
N VAL A 67 -5.45 -0.78 -0.56
CA VAL A 67 -6.21 0.23 0.19
C VAL A 67 -7.65 0.31 -0.30
N TYR A 68 -7.89 0.30 -1.61
CA TYR A 68 -9.25 0.34 -2.17
C TYR A 68 -10.04 -0.91 -1.80
N LEU A 69 -9.43 -2.10 -1.89
CA LEU A 69 -10.07 -3.36 -1.49
C LEU A 69 -10.41 -3.37 0.00
N GLY A 70 -9.45 -3.04 0.86
CA GLY A 70 -9.67 -2.98 2.31
C GLY A 70 -10.68 -1.90 2.71
N GLY A 71 -10.62 -0.73 2.08
CA GLY A 71 -11.50 0.41 2.33
C GLY A 71 -12.94 0.19 1.86
N PHE A 72 -13.14 -0.54 0.76
CA PHE A 72 -14.47 -0.93 0.30
C PHE A 72 -15.23 -1.76 1.35
N THR A 73 -14.53 -2.65 2.05
CA THR A 73 -15.10 -3.42 3.17
C THR A 73 -15.55 -2.52 4.32
N ALA A 74 -14.78 -1.48 4.64
CA ALA A 74 -15.16 -0.51 5.66
C ALA A 74 -16.48 0.20 5.30
N LEU A 75 -16.63 0.60 4.04
CA LEU A 75 -17.83 1.24 3.52
C LEU A 75 -19.06 0.32 3.63
N LEU A 76 -18.95 -0.93 3.18
CA LEU A 76 -20.04 -1.90 3.27
C LEU A 76 -20.44 -2.16 4.73
N THR A 77 -19.46 -2.28 5.62
CA THR A 77 -19.72 -2.53 7.05
C THR A 77 -20.46 -1.36 7.71
N GLN A 78 -20.20 -0.12 7.29
CA GLN A 78 -20.93 1.06 7.77
C GLN A 78 -22.36 1.14 7.24
N GLN A 79 -22.61 0.73 6.00
CA GLN A 79 -23.96 0.78 5.41
C GLN A 79 -24.91 -0.30 5.95
N MET A 80 -24.38 -1.40 6.49
CA MET A 80 -25.18 -2.49 7.07
C MET A 80 -25.43 -2.33 8.57
N ARG A 81 -24.96 -1.24 9.19
CA ARG A 81 -25.22 -0.87 10.59
C ARG A 81 -26.29 0.22 10.65
#